data_AF-A0AAW6B507-F1
#
_entry.id   AF-A0AAW6B507-F1
#
_cell.length_a   1.000
_cell.length_b   1.000
_cell.length_c   1.000
_cell.angle_alpha   90.00
_cell.angle_beta   90.00
_cell.angle_gamma   90.00
#
_symmetry.space_group_name_H-M   'P 1'
#
loop_
_entity.id
_entity.type
_entity.pdbx_description
1 polymer ?
#
loop_
_entity_poly.entity_id
_entity_poly.type
_entity_poly.pdbx_seq_one_letter_code
_entity_poly.pdbx_strand_id
1 'polypeptide(L)'
;TPVVPTAEPKETTGKQGQPQTQETESMFKQGDEVAPIDKTTVKLVDPSGNEVTTMPATKDGKEVGTYTIDPTTGVITFQPNKDFVGTPDAAKVVAKDTNGTKVETTYTPTVTPVVPTAEPKETTGKQGQPQTQETESMFKQG
;
A
#
# COMPACT_ATOMS: atom_id res chain seq x y z
N THR A 1 6.41 -34.47 -13.28
CA THR A 1 7.39 -33.43 -12.92
C THR A 1 6.78 -32.64 -11.80
N PRO A 2 7.42 -32.52 -10.61
CA PRO A 2 6.92 -31.58 -9.61
C PRO A 2 6.93 -30.20 -10.26
N VAL A 3 5.75 -29.60 -10.30
CA VAL A 3 5.49 -28.37 -11.04
C VAL A 3 5.75 -27.21 -10.10
N VAL A 4 6.63 -26.30 -10.53
CA VAL A 4 7.09 -25.17 -9.72
C VAL A 4 5.95 -24.17 -9.56
N PRO A 5 5.66 -23.65 -8.35
CA PRO A 5 4.68 -22.59 -8.17
C PRO A 5 5.07 -21.34 -8.97
N THR A 6 4.08 -20.63 -9.49
CA THR A 6 4.29 -19.38 -10.23
C THR A 6 3.70 -18.19 -9.46
N ALA A 7 4.19 -16.99 -9.72
CA ALA A 7 3.66 -15.78 -9.10
C ALA A 7 3.56 -14.63 -10.11
N GLU A 8 2.60 -13.73 -9.88
CA GLU A 8 2.32 -12.58 -10.73
C GLU A 8 2.34 -11.29 -9.91
N PRO A 9 2.93 -10.20 -10.43
CA PRO A 9 2.86 -8.90 -9.78
C PRO A 9 1.41 -8.41 -9.66
N LYS A 10 1.13 -7.64 -8.61
CA LYS A 10 -0.15 -6.92 -8.46
C LYS A 10 0.06 -5.44 -8.22
N GLU A 11 -0.91 -4.67 -8.68
CA GLU A 11 -0.93 -3.22 -8.56
C GLU A 11 -2.28 -2.77 -8.01
N THR A 12 -2.27 -1.68 -7.26
CA THR A 12 -3.49 -1.00 -6.81
C THR A 12 -3.39 0.49 -7.09
N THR A 13 -4.53 1.16 -7.14
CA THR A 13 -4.58 2.63 -7.20
C THR A 13 -5.61 3.13 -6.20
N GLY A 14 -5.24 4.14 -5.41
CA GLY A 14 -6.08 4.72 -4.36
C GLY A 14 -5.88 6.22 -4.22
N LYS A 15 -6.75 6.89 -3.46
CA LYS A 15 -6.64 8.33 -3.15
C LYS A 15 -5.61 8.55 -2.03
N GLN A 16 -5.02 9.74 -1.98
CA GLN A 16 -4.06 10.13 -0.93
C GLN A 16 -4.64 9.93 0.48
N GLY A 17 -3.79 9.45 1.39
CA GLY A 17 -4.14 9.14 2.77
C GLY A 17 -5.03 7.91 2.98
N GLN A 18 -5.53 7.26 1.93
CA GLN A 18 -6.34 6.04 2.06
C GLN A 18 -5.46 4.79 2.00
N PRO A 19 -5.70 3.79 2.86
CA PRO A 19 -5.04 2.50 2.75
C PRO A 19 -5.43 1.82 1.43
N GLN A 20 -4.48 1.11 0.85
CA GLN A 20 -4.70 0.23 -0.30
C GLN A 20 -4.42 -1.20 0.13
N THR A 21 -5.27 -2.13 -0.27
CA THR A 21 -5.18 -3.53 0.14
C THR A 21 -5.19 -4.47 -1.06
N GLN A 22 -4.54 -5.63 -0.91
CA GLN A 22 -4.55 -6.70 -1.90
C GLN A 22 -4.49 -8.06 -1.17
N GLU A 23 -5.31 -9.01 -1.60
CA GLU A 23 -5.19 -10.40 -1.15
C GLU A 23 -3.96 -11.05 -1.79
N THR A 24 -3.01 -11.50 -0.97
CA THR A 24 -1.74 -12.07 -1.46
C THR A 24 -1.94 -13.42 -2.13
N GLU A 25 -3.00 -14.16 -1.81
CA GLU A 25 -3.35 -15.43 -2.46
C GLU A 25 -3.47 -15.28 -3.99
N SER A 26 -4.06 -14.19 -4.46
CA SER A 26 -4.19 -13.90 -5.90
C SER A 26 -2.87 -13.63 -6.62
N MET A 27 -1.77 -13.45 -5.88
CA MET A 27 -0.44 -13.23 -6.43
C MET A 27 0.29 -14.54 -6.73
N PHE A 28 -0.20 -15.69 -6.25
CA PHE A 28 0.46 -16.98 -6.35
C PHE A 28 -0.44 -18.02 -6.98
N LYS A 29 0.14 -18.90 -7.79
CA LYS A 29 -0.54 -20.05 -8.39
C LYS A 29 0.26 -21.30 -8.07
N GLN A 30 -0.41 -22.28 -7.44
CA GLN A 30 0.19 -23.58 -7.17
C GLN A 30 0.63 -24.23 -8.48
N GLY A 31 1.82 -24.82 -8.48
CA GLY A 31 2.29 -25.62 -9.59
C GLY A 31 1.58 -26.97 -9.60
N ASP A 32 1.50 -27.62 -8.43
CA ASP A 32 0.94 -28.96 -8.21
C ASP A 32 -0.28 -28.91 -7.27
N GLU A 33 -1.28 -29.77 -7.48
CA GLU A 33 -2.44 -29.88 -6.58
C GLU A 33 -2.07 -30.52 -5.23
N VAL A 34 -1.06 -31.39 -5.19
CA VAL A 34 -0.60 -32.00 -3.93
C VAL A 34 0.37 -31.11 -3.15
N ALA A 35 0.73 -29.95 -3.71
CA ALA A 35 1.63 -28.97 -3.10
C ALA A 35 1.04 -27.55 -3.19
N PRO A 36 -0.06 -27.27 -2.47
CA PRO A 36 -0.67 -25.95 -2.46
C PRO A 36 0.27 -24.90 -1.86
N ILE A 37 0.00 -23.62 -2.16
CA ILE A 37 0.67 -22.50 -1.51
C ILE A 37 0.29 -22.47 -0.02
N ASP A 38 1.27 -22.41 0.87
CA ASP A 38 1.06 -22.24 2.30
C ASP A 38 0.88 -20.75 2.62
N LYS A 39 -0.38 -20.36 2.86
CA LYS A 39 -0.77 -18.97 3.16
C LYS A 39 -0.09 -18.40 4.42
N THR A 40 0.37 -19.25 5.34
CA THR A 40 1.03 -18.80 6.57
C THR A 40 2.49 -18.37 6.35
N THR A 41 3.06 -18.75 5.20
CA THR A 41 4.45 -18.45 4.83
C THR A 41 4.61 -17.13 4.07
N VAL A 42 3.49 -16.42 3.81
CA VAL A 42 3.53 -15.18 3.06
C VAL A 42 4.23 -14.09 3.89
N LYS A 43 5.29 -13.50 3.33
CA LYS A 43 6.10 -12.47 3.97
C LYS A 43 6.52 -11.40 2.97
N LEU A 44 6.86 -10.23 3.51
CA LEU A 44 7.58 -9.20 2.79
C LEU A 44 9.08 -9.49 2.86
N VAL A 45 9.86 -9.00 1.88
CA VAL A 45 11.32 -9.04 1.90
C VAL A 45 11.87 -7.62 2.00
N ASP A 46 12.52 -7.30 3.12
CA ASP A 46 13.11 -5.98 3.35
C ASP A 46 14.36 -5.74 2.46
N PRO A 47 14.87 -4.50 2.36
CA PRO A 47 16.05 -4.19 1.54
C PRO A 47 17.34 -4.93 1.96
N SER A 48 17.40 -5.47 3.18
CA SER A 48 18.51 -6.29 3.66
C SER A 48 18.33 -7.78 3.33
N GLY A 49 17.18 -8.16 2.77
CA GLY A 49 16.83 -9.53 2.40
C GLY A 49 16.10 -10.32 3.49
N ASN A 50 15.69 -9.70 4.60
CA ASN A 50 15.00 -10.40 5.68
C ASN A 50 13.50 -10.54 5.39
N GLU A 51 12.93 -11.67 5.80
CA GLU A 51 11.49 -11.91 5.76
C GLU A 51 10.79 -11.22 6.95
N VAL A 52 9.93 -10.24 6.66
CA VAL A 52 9.23 -9.42 7.67
C VAL A 52 7.72 -9.36 7.38
N THR A 53 6.93 -8.92 8.36
CA THR A 53 5.49 -8.65 8.16
C THR A 53 5.19 -7.17 7.98
N THR A 54 6.15 -6.29 8.26
CA THR A 54 6.01 -4.86 8.05
C THR A 54 7.35 -4.25 7.66
N MET A 55 7.32 -3.24 6.78
CA MET A 55 8.49 -2.44 6.43
C MET A 55 8.07 -1.03 6.00
N PRO A 56 8.95 -0.02 6.13
CA PRO A 56 8.70 1.29 5.53
C PRO A 56 8.65 1.19 4.01
N ALA A 57 7.70 1.87 3.39
CA ALA A 57 7.67 2.08 1.96
C ALA A 57 8.51 3.31 1.63
N THR A 58 9.44 3.18 0.68
CA THR A 58 10.31 4.29 0.28
C THR A 58 10.01 4.77 -1.13
N LYS A 59 10.40 6.01 -1.41
CA LYS A 59 10.58 6.53 -2.76
C LYS A 59 11.78 7.46 -2.74
N ASP A 60 12.75 7.21 -3.62
CA ASP A 60 13.99 7.99 -3.69
C ASP A 60 14.71 8.11 -2.33
N GLY A 61 14.68 7.02 -1.54
CA GLY A 61 15.28 6.95 -0.20
C GLY A 61 14.51 7.67 0.91
N LYS A 62 13.31 8.20 0.64
CA LYS A 62 12.44 8.82 1.65
C LYS A 62 11.28 7.91 1.99
N GLU A 63 10.92 7.83 3.27
CA GLU A 63 9.74 7.10 3.71
C GLU A 63 8.45 7.83 3.26
N VAL A 64 7.61 7.10 2.54
CA VAL A 64 6.35 7.61 1.95
C VAL A 64 5.12 6.84 2.43
N GLY A 65 5.31 5.84 3.28
CA GLY A 65 4.24 5.05 3.88
C GLY A 65 4.78 3.77 4.50
N THR A 66 3.90 2.80 4.71
CA THR A 66 4.25 1.50 5.31
C THR A 66 3.56 0.37 4.56
N TYR A 67 4.29 -0.72 4.32
CA TYR A 67 3.73 -1.99 3.89
C TYR A 67 3.53 -2.90 5.10
N THR A 68 2.38 -3.57 5.18
CA THR A 68 2.06 -4.53 6.23
C THR A 68 1.35 -5.73 5.64
N ILE A 69 1.78 -6.94 6.00
CA ILE A 69 1.05 -8.18 5.74
C ILE A 69 0.43 -8.65 7.05
N ASP A 70 -0.89 -8.83 7.06
CA ASP A 70 -1.58 -9.52 8.13
C ASP A 70 -1.39 -11.04 7.94
N PRO A 71 -0.67 -11.74 8.84
CA PRO A 71 -0.40 -13.17 8.71
C PRO A 71 -1.66 -14.04 8.89
N THR A 72 -2.74 -13.47 9.43
CA THR A 72 -4.00 -14.19 9.67
C THR A 72 -4.87 -14.19 8.42
N THR A 73 -5.00 -13.02 7.79
CA THR A 73 -5.86 -12.83 6.62
C THR A 73 -5.12 -13.00 5.30
N GLY A 74 -3.78 -12.90 5.30
CA GLY A 74 -2.98 -12.91 4.08
C GLY A 74 -3.17 -11.65 3.24
N VAL A 75 -3.66 -10.56 3.83
CA VAL A 75 -3.87 -9.28 3.14
C VAL A 75 -2.61 -8.43 3.30
N ILE A 76 -2.07 -7.98 2.16
CA ILE A 76 -1.06 -6.91 2.13
C ILE A 76 -1.78 -5.56 2.10
N THR A 77 -1.32 -4.63 2.95
CA THR A 77 -1.81 -3.25 3.04
C THR A 77 -0.65 -2.30 2.81
N PHE A 78 -0.86 -1.31 1.95
CA PHE A 78 -0.04 -0.11 1.87
C PHE A 78 -0.78 1.07 2.50
N GLN A 79 -0.21 1.65 3.55
CA GLN A 79 -0.68 2.88 4.16
C GLN A 79 0.22 4.03 3.71
N PRO A 80 -0.23 4.92 2.80
CA PRO A 80 0.56 6.08 2.40
C PRO A 80 0.61 7.14 3.50
N ASN A 81 1.71 7.90 3.53
CA ASN A 81 1.77 9.18 4.23
C ASN A 81 0.72 10.14 3.66
N LYS A 82 0.15 11.00 4.51
CA LYS A 82 -0.99 11.86 4.17
C LYS A 82 -0.78 12.72 2.91
N ASP A 83 0.45 13.19 2.72
CA ASP A 83 0.83 14.10 1.63
C ASP A 83 1.51 13.39 0.46
N PHE A 84 1.64 12.06 0.51
CA PHE A 84 2.27 11.31 -0.56
C PHE A 84 1.32 11.14 -1.76
N VAL A 85 1.82 11.46 -2.94
CA VAL A 85 1.19 11.23 -4.23
C VAL A 85 2.23 10.58 -5.15
N GLY A 86 1.80 9.56 -5.90
CA GLY A 86 2.65 8.78 -6.79
C GLY A 86 2.82 7.33 -6.34
N THR A 87 3.83 6.68 -6.89
CA THR A 87 4.12 5.24 -6.72
C THR A 87 5.38 5.06 -5.88
N PRO A 88 5.37 4.33 -4.75
CA PRO A 88 6.56 3.97 -3.99
C PRO A 88 7.41 2.92 -4.72
N ASP A 89 8.59 2.62 -4.18
CA ASP A 89 9.36 1.42 -4.53
C ASP A 89 8.51 0.17 -4.27
N ALA A 90 8.53 -0.78 -5.22
CA ALA A 90 7.69 -1.98 -5.13
C ALA A 90 8.09 -2.87 -3.95
N ALA A 91 7.09 -3.35 -3.20
CA ALA A 91 7.30 -4.30 -2.12
C ALA A 91 7.50 -5.71 -2.69
N LYS A 92 8.58 -6.40 -2.28
CA LYS A 92 8.77 -7.82 -2.59
C LYS A 92 7.94 -8.68 -1.65
N VAL A 93 7.20 -9.64 -2.21
CA VAL A 93 6.35 -10.58 -1.49
C VAL A 93 6.79 -11.99 -1.84
N VAL A 94 6.99 -12.82 -0.82
CA VAL A 94 7.39 -14.22 -0.97
C VAL A 94 6.37 -15.14 -0.33
N ALA A 95 6.25 -16.34 -0.88
CA ALA A 95 5.48 -17.45 -0.30
C ALA A 95 6.21 -18.76 -0.55
N LYS A 96 5.86 -19.80 0.21
CA LYS A 96 6.30 -21.18 -0.02
C LYS A 96 5.11 -22.08 -0.28
N ASP A 97 5.29 -23.09 -1.13
CA ASP A 97 4.36 -24.21 -1.17
C ASP A 97 4.57 -25.15 0.04
N THR A 98 3.68 -26.12 0.23
CA THR A 98 3.81 -27.11 1.31
C THR A 98 5.02 -28.04 1.17
N ASN A 99 5.71 -28.03 0.02
CA ASN A 99 6.99 -28.72 -0.19
C ASN A 99 8.20 -27.85 0.21
N GLY A 100 7.98 -26.58 0.56
CA GLY A 100 9.01 -25.62 0.91
C GLY A 100 9.62 -24.86 -0.27
N THR A 101 9.10 -25.03 -1.50
CA THR A 101 9.56 -24.30 -2.69
C THR A 101 9.16 -22.84 -2.55
N LYS A 102 10.16 -21.94 -2.54
CA LYS A 102 9.94 -20.51 -2.41
C LYS A 102 9.68 -19.87 -3.78
N VAL A 103 8.71 -18.96 -3.83
CA VAL A 103 8.41 -18.12 -5.00
C VAL A 103 8.29 -16.65 -4.58
N GLU A 104 8.66 -15.72 -5.47
CA GLU A 104 8.70 -14.28 -5.23
C GLU A 104 7.89 -13.53 -6.29
N THR A 105 7.28 -12.41 -5.88
CA THR A 105 6.60 -11.44 -6.74
C THR A 105 6.63 -10.05 -6.11
N THR A 106 5.98 -9.07 -6.72
CA THR A 106 5.96 -7.68 -6.26
C THR A 106 4.54 -7.11 -6.11
N TYR A 107 4.38 -6.19 -5.17
CA TYR A 107 3.19 -5.37 -4.99
C TYR A 107 3.52 -3.88 -5.16
N THR A 108 2.82 -3.21 -6.07
CA THR A 108 3.09 -1.81 -6.46
C THR A 108 1.82 -0.95 -6.34
N PRO A 109 1.63 -0.21 -5.24
CA PRO A 109 0.50 0.70 -5.10
C PRO A 109 0.78 2.06 -5.77
N THR A 110 -0.27 2.73 -6.24
CA THR A 110 -0.19 4.11 -6.76
C THR A 110 -1.18 5.00 -6.02
N VAL A 111 -0.71 6.17 -5.58
CA VAL A 111 -1.52 7.15 -4.85
C VAL A 111 -1.86 8.32 -5.77
N THR A 112 -3.15 8.63 -5.85
CA THR A 112 -3.72 9.74 -6.63
C THR A 112 -4.08 10.91 -5.71
N PRO A 113 -3.90 12.16 -6.16
CA PRO A 113 -4.23 13.33 -5.36
C PRO A 113 -5.74 13.42 -5.16
N VAL A 114 -6.17 13.98 -4.03
CA VAL A 114 -7.56 14.45 -3.89
C VAL A 114 -7.66 15.86 -4.45
N VAL A 115 -8.73 16.13 -5.22
CA VAL A 115 -9.07 17.50 -5.61
C VAL A 115 -9.81 18.11 -4.42
N PRO A 116 -9.29 19.15 -3.76
CA PRO A 116 -10.06 19.87 -2.76
C PRO A 116 -11.20 20.60 -3.45
N THR A 117 -12.44 20.18 -3.22
CA THR A 117 -13.62 20.96 -3.56
C THR A 117 -13.74 22.09 -2.55
N ALA A 118 -13.00 23.17 -2.74
CA ALA A 118 -13.36 24.42 -2.09
C ALA A 118 -14.64 24.90 -2.77
N GLU A 119 -15.80 24.73 -2.14
CA GLU A 119 -16.92 25.61 -2.46
C GLU A 119 -16.48 27.02 -2.05
N PRO A 120 -16.28 27.97 -2.99
CA PRO A 120 -16.09 29.35 -2.59
C PRO A 120 -17.40 29.77 -1.92
N LYS A 121 -17.36 29.94 -0.59
CA LYS A 121 -18.44 30.62 0.12
C LYS A 121 -18.33 32.09 -0.28
N GLU A 122 -19.07 32.48 -1.32
CA GLU A 122 -19.22 33.89 -1.66
C GLU A 122 -19.80 34.60 -0.43
N THR A 123 -18.96 35.35 0.28
CA THR A 123 -19.44 36.28 1.29
C THR A 123 -19.87 37.54 0.55
N THR A 124 -21.18 37.79 0.46
CA THR A 124 -21.72 39.11 0.08
C THR A 124 -21.57 40.07 1.26
N GLY A 125 -20.32 40.40 1.61
CA GLY A 125 -20.01 41.46 2.55
C GLY A 125 -20.08 42.82 1.86
N LYS A 126 -20.63 43.84 2.54
CA LYS A 126 -20.61 45.22 2.04
C LYS A 126 -19.17 45.72 1.88
N GLN A 127 -18.91 46.44 0.80
CA GLN A 127 -17.59 47.00 0.47
C GLN A 127 -17.11 47.96 1.59
N GLY A 128 -15.90 47.74 2.11
CA GLY A 128 -15.22 48.69 3.00
C GLY A 128 -14.92 48.26 4.44
N GLN A 129 -15.08 46.98 4.82
CA GLN A 129 -14.55 46.48 6.10
C GLN A 129 -13.33 45.58 5.89
N PRO A 130 -12.26 45.72 6.70
CA PRO A 130 -11.16 44.75 6.70
C PRO A 130 -11.70 43.37 7.08
N GLN A 131 -11.50 42.38 6.21
CA GLN A 131 -11.73 40.98 6.55
C GLN A 131 -10.56 40.48 7.38
N THR A 132 -10.73 40.43 8.70
CA THR A 132 -9.86 39.64 9.57
C THR A 132 -10.18 38.17 9.32
N GLN A 133 -9.38 37.50 8.48
CA GLN A 133 -9.29 36.05 8.57
C GLN A 133 -8.54 35.74 9.87
N GLU A 134 -9.26 35.36 10.92
CA GLU A 134 -8.66 34.59 12.00
C GLU A 134 -8.06 33.33 11.37
N THR A 135 -6.73 33.27 11.34
CA THR A 135 -5.97 32.11 10.87
C THR A 135 -5.99 30.99 11.91
N GLU A 136 -7.03 30.91 12.74
CA GLU A 136 -7.14 29.90 13.77
C GLU A 136 -7.70 28.60 13.19
N SER A 137 -6.77 27.69 12.93
CA SER A 137 -6.90 26.26 13.24
C SER A 137 -8.13 25.55 12.67
N MET A 138 -7.98 24.98 11.47
CA MET A 138 -8.83 23.87 11.03
C MET A 138 -8.02 22.73 10.41
N PHE A 139 -6.92 22.33 11.07
CA PHE A 139 -6.51 20.93 11.04
C PHE A 139 -7.51 20.14 11.90
N LYS A 140 -8.59 19.66 11.30
CA LYS A 140 -9.30 18.49 11.86
C LYS A 140 -8.81 17.26 11.14
N GLN A 141 -7.93 16.55 11.84
CA GLN A 141 -7.58 15.17 11.59
C GLN A 141 -8.88 14.35 11.61
N GLY A 142 -9.20 13.73 10.48
CA GLY A 142 -10.15 12.63 10.39
C GLY A 142 -9.38 11.33 10.29
#